data_AF-A0A193QIU1-F1
#
_entry.id   AF-A0A193QIU1-F1
#
_cell.length_a   1.000
_cell.length_b   1.000
_cell.length_c   1.000
_cell.angle_alpha   90.00
_cell.angle_beta   90.00
_cell.angle_gamma   90.00
#
_symmetry.space_group_name_H-M   'P 1'
#
loop_
_entity.id
_entity.type
_entity.pdbx_description
1 polymer ?
#
loop_
_entity_poly.entity_id
_entity_poly.type
_entity_poly.pdbx_seq_one_letter_code
_entity_poly.pdbx_strand_id
1 'polypeptide(L)'
;MTTTLTFRNTILETVAHDGQIWFTSVVLAKALDYRQLDSIKNIYNWNKDEFTSCMTTAVNLTVNRINNSLREKAVRVFSLRGAHLT
;
A
#
# COMPACT_ATOMS: atom_id res chain seq x y z
N MET A 1 14.92 -5.58 14.66
CA MET A 1 15.02 -4.19 14.18
C MET A 1 13.71 -3.84 13.50
N THR A 2 12.90 -2.93 14.04
CA THR A 2 11.71 -2.39 13.35
C THR A 2 12.15 -1.28 12.42
N THR A 3 12.15 -1.53 11.11
CA THR A 3 12.56 -0.53 10.12
C THR A 3 11.39 0.43 9.89
N THR A 4 11.41 1.58 10.57
CA THR A 4 10.43 2.65 10.34
C THR A 4 10.83 3.42 9.09
N LEU A 5 10.00 3.36 8.05
CA LEU A 5 10.22 4.12 6.82
C LEU A 5 9.53 5.48 6.94
N THR A 6 10.23 6.56 6.62
CA THR A 6 9.70 7.93 6.68
C THR A 6 10.00 8.64 5.38
N PHE A 7 9.01 9.32 4.80
CA PHE A 7 9.17 10.09 3.57
C PHE A 7 8.53 11.46 3.73
N ARG A 8 9.28 12.54 3.44
CA ARG A 8 8.82 13.94 3.57
C ARG A 8 8.07 14.21 4.88
N ASN A 9 8.61 13.74 6.01
CA ASN A 9 8.02 13.89 7.35
C ASN A 9 6.74 13.06 7.62
N THR A 10 6.41 12.09 6.76
CA THR A 10 5.29 11.15 6.97
C THR A 10 5.82 9.75 7.25
N ILE A 11 5.35 9.14 8.34
CA ILE A 11 5.64 7.74 8.67
C ILE A 11 4.85 6.85 7.71
N LEU A 12 5.57 5.98 7.00
CA LEU A 12 4.98 5.05 6.05
C LEU A 12 4.71 3.72 6.76
N GLU A 13 3.44 3.35 6.85
CA GLU A 13 3.07 2.02 7.30
C GLU A 13 3.43 1.00 6.21
N THR A 14 4.48 0.23 6.48
CA THR A 14 4.98 -0.83 5.61
C THR A 14 4.33 -2.16 5.93
N VAL A 15 3.95 -2.90 4.89
CA VAL A 15 3.50 -4.28 4.98
C VAL A 15 4.65 -5.18 4.56
N ALA A 16 5.16 -5.98 5.48
CA ALA A 16 6.14 -7.01 5.15
C ALA A 16 5.40 -8.21 4.53
N HIS A 17 5.70 -8.52 3.27
CA HIS A 17 5.12 -9.67 2.58
C HIS A 17 6.18 -10.28 1.67
N ASP A 18 6.34 -11.60 1.75
CA ASP A 18 7.33 -12.36 0.97
C ASP A 18 8.78 -11.86 1.12
N GLY A 19 9.15 -11.42 2.34
CA GLY A 19 10.47 -10.84 2.59
C GLY A 19 10.71 -9.46 1.96
N GLN A 20 9.70 -8.88 1.31
CA GLN A 20 9.75 -7.55 0.71
C GLN A 20 8.85 -6.56 1.45
N ILE A 21 9.16 -5.28 1.27
CA ILE A 21 8.40 -4.16 1.83
C ILE A 21 7.38 -3.68 0.80
N TRP A 22 6.12 -3.66 1.22
CA TRP A 22 4.99 -3.20 0.43
C TRP A 22 4.28 -2.04 1.11
N PHE A 23 3.58 -1.24 0.31
CA PHE A 23 2.87 -0.04 0.76
C PHE A 23 1.42 -0.11 0.34
N THR A 24 0.50 0.35 1.19
CA THR A 24 -0.89 0.52 0.78
C THR A 24 -1.04 1.79 -0.04
N SER A 25 -2.02 1.82 -0.94
CA SER A 25 -2.37 3.03 -1.73
C SER A 25 -2.61 4.26 -0.84
N VAL A 26 -3.19 4.06 0.34
CA VAL A 26 -3.44 5.13 1.32
C VAL A 26 -2.14 5.72 1.86
N VAL A 27 -1.16 4.88 2.19
CA VAL A 27 0.14 5.32 2.71
C VAL A 27 0.91 6.07 1.63
N LEU A 28 0.93 5.55 0.40
CA LEU A 28 1.56 6.23 -0.73
C LEU A 28 0.90 7.58 -1.03
N ALA A 29 -0.42 7.64 -0.99
CA ALA A 29 -1.15 8.89 -1.19
C ALA A 29 -0.76 9.96 -0.17
N LYS A 30 -0.68 9.59 1.12
CA LYS A 30 -0.23 10.49 2.19
C LYS A 30 1.24 10.89 2.03
N ALA A 31 2.11 9.94 1.69
CA ALA A 31 3.54 10.17 1.50
C ALA A 31 3.83 11.21 0.41
N LEU A 32 3.09 11.10 -0.70
CA LEU A 32 3.22 11.95 -1.87
C LEU A 32 2.41 13.25 -1.75
N ASP A 33 1.75 13.47 -0.60
CA ASP A 33 0.88 14.63 -0.35
C ASP A 33 -0.28 14.74 -1.36
N TYR A 34 -0.79 13.60 -1.83
CA TYR A 34 -1.97 13.57 -2.68
C TYR A 34 -3.21 13.99 -1.87
N ARG A 35 -3.98 14.93 -2.43
CA ARG A 35 -5.22 15.45 -1.82
C ARG A 35 -6.28 14.37 -1.59
N GLN A 36 -6.26 13.28 -2.36
CA GLN A 36 -7.19 12.16 -2.23
C GLN A 36 -6.45 10.84 -2.09
N LEU A 37 -6.88 10.01 -1.14
CA LEU A 37 -6.32 8.68 -0.89
C LEU A 37 -6.61 7.69 -2.03
N ASP A 38 -7.65 7.97 -2.82
CA ASP A 38 -8.05 7.18 -3.98
C ASP A 38 -7.28 7.56 -5.25
N SER A 39 -6.45 8.61 -5.25
CA SER A 39 -5.64 8.99 -6.41
C SER A 39 -4.76 7.83 -6.89
N ILE A 40 -4.06 7.15 -5.98
CA ILE A 40 -3.21 6.00 -6.30
C ILE A 40 -4.04 4.85 -6.89
N LYS A 41 -5.24 4.59 -6.35
CA LYS A 41 -6.13 3.55 -6.89
C LYS A 41 -6.62 3.90 -8.28
N ASN A 42 -6.91 5.18 -8.53
CA ASN A 42 -7.38 5.66 -9.82
C ASN A 42 -6.28 5.55 -10.88
N ILE A 43 -5.04 5.93 -10.54
CA ILE A 43 -3.86 5.78 -11.41
C ILE A 43 -3.60 4.31 -11.71
N TYR A 44 -3.68 3.44 -10.69
CA TYR A 44 -3.63 2.00 -10.89
C TYR A 44 -4.74 1.50 -11.82
N ASN A 45 -5.96 2.01 -11.69
CA ASN A 45 -7.08 1.55 -12.52
C ASN A 45 -6.93 1.97 -13.98
N TRP A 46 -6.38 3.16 -14.23
CA TRP A 46 -6.10 3.66 -15.58
C TRP A 46 -4.92 2.96 -16.24
N ASN A 47 -3.83 2.75 -15.52
CA ASN A 47 -2.62 2.12 -16.05
C ASN A 47 -2.51 0.65 -15.62
N LYS A 48 -3.64 -0.02 -15.36
CA LYS A 48 -3.66 -1.37 -14.78
C LYS A 48 -2.84 -2.37 -15.60
N ASP A 49 -2.84 -2.22 -16.92
CA ASP A 49 -2.07 -3.04 -17.86
C ASP A 49 -0.55 -2.87 -17.69
N GLU A 50 -0.09 -1.70 -17.23
CA GLU A 50 1.32 -1.43 -16.96
C GLU A 50 1.80 -2.00 -15.61
N PHE A 51 0.87 -2.32 -14.70
CA PHE A 51 1.21 -2.88 -13.40
C PHE A 51 1.31 -4.41 -13.45
N THR A 52 2.54 -4.91 -13.38
CA THR A 52 2.80 -6.35 -13.25
C THR A 52 2.50 -6.86 -11.83
N SER A 53 2.31 -8.18 -11.67
CA SER A 53 2.12 -8.84 -10.36
C SER A 53 3.24 -8.56 -9.35
N CYS A 54 4.47 -8.31 -9.82
CA CYS A 54 5.61 -7.94 -8.96
C CYS A 54 5.58 -6.46 -8.50
N MET A 55 4.74 -5.62 -9.11
CA MET A 55 4.57 -4.20 -8.75
C MET A 55 3.41 -3.99 -7.79
N THR A 56 2.38 -4.83 -7.89
CA THR A 56 1.21 -4.77 -7.03
C THR A 56 0.66 -6.17 -6.77
N THR A 57 0.29 -6.43 -5.52
CA THR A 57 -0.34 -7.67 -5.10
C THR A 57 -1.47 -7.40 -4.13
N ALA A 58 -2.41 -8.34 -4.02
CA ALA A 58 -3.47 -8.28 -3.02
C ALA A 58 -3.05 -9.14 -1.83
N VAL A 59 -2.83 -8.52 -0.68
CA VAL A 59 -2.52 -9.22 0.56
C VAL A 59 -3.72 -9.19 1.49
N ASN A 60 -3.93 -10.28 2.22
CA ASN A 60 -4.93 -10.33 3.27
C ASN A 60 -4.35 -9.66 4.52
N LEU A 61 -4.76 -8.43 4.77
CA LEU A 61 -4.42 -7.70 5.97
C LEU A 61 -5.46 -8.00 7.04
N THR A 62 -5.00 -8.57 8.16
CA THR A 62 -5.84 -8.81 9.32
C THR A 62 -6.08 -7.50 10.05
N VAL A 63 -7.27 -6.93 9.86
CA VAL A 63 -7.68 -5.71 10.56
C VAL A 63 -8.51 -6.09 11.78
N ASN A 64 -8.01 -5.80 12.98
CA ASN A 64 -8.75 -6.00 14.20
C ASN A 64 -9.86 -4.94 14.29
N ARG A 65 -11.14 -5.35 14.21
CA ARG A 65 -12.28 -4.44 14.36
C ARG A 65 -13.01 -4.71 15.67
N ILE A 66 -13.58 -3.65 16.23
CA ILE A 66 -14.42 -3.64 17.44
C ILE A 66 -15.48 -4.76 17.32
N ASN A 67 -15.51 -5.67 18.31
CA ASN A 67 -16.20 -6.99 18.39
C ASN A 67 -15.36 -8.25 18.14
N ASN A 68 -14.05 -8.24 18.47
CA ASN A 68 -13.21 -9.45 18.60
C ASN A 68 -13.26 -10.42 17.39
N SER A 69 -13.61 -9.91 16.20
CA SER A 69 -13.76 -10.69 14.99
C SER A 69 -12.65 -10.30 14.04
N LEU A 70 -11.65 -11.17 13.93
CA LEU A 70 -10.58 -11.03 12.95
C LEU A 70 -11.20 -11.18 11.56
N ARG A 71 -11.20 -10.10 10.77
CA ARG A 71 -11.56 -10.18 9.35
C ARG A 71 -10.31 -9.93 8.52
N GLU A 72 -10.04 -10.90 7.66
CA GLU A 72 -9.08 -10.77 6.60
C GLU A 72 -9.67 -9.82 5.54
N LYS A 73 -9.01 -8.68 5.35
CA LYS A 73 -9.37 -7.76 4.27
C LYS A 73 -8.31 -7.87 3.18
N ALA A 74 -8.71 -8.30 2.00
CA ALA A 74 -7.87 -8.20 0.82
C ALA A 74 -7.61 -6.72 0.53
N VAL A 75 -6.39 -6.28 0.76
CA VAL A 75 -5.91 -4.92 0.51
C VAL A 75 -4.85 -5.00 -0.57
N ARG A 76 -5.03 -4.21 -1.62
CA ARG A 76 -4.01 -4.08 -2.66
C ARG A 76 -2.85 -3.25 -2.14
N VAL A 77 -1.67 -3.83 -2.19
CA VAL A 77 -0.41 -3.21 -1.83
C VAL A 77 0.46 -3.07 -3.08
N PHE A 78 1.41 -2.14 -3.00
CA PHE A 78 2.30 -1.73 -4.07
C PHE A 78 3.73 -1.84 -3.57
N SER A 79 4.63 -2.39 -4.39
CA SER A 79 6.06 -2.38 -4.09
C SER A 79 6.63 -0.98 -4.33
N LEU A 80 7.89 -0.74 -3.95
CA LEU A 80 8.59 0.51 -4.27
C LEU A 80 8.52 0.86 -5.77
N ARG A 81 8.59 -0.15 -6.64
CA ARG A 81 8.51 0.06 -8.09
C ARG A 81 7.10 0.43 -8.53
N GLY A 82 6.07 -0.18 -7.93
CA GLY A 82 4.68 0.23 -8.14
C GLY A 82 4.42 1.65 -7.66
N ALA A 83 5.02 2.05 -6.52
CA ALA A 83 4.92 3.41 -5.99
C ALA A 83 5.58 4.48 -6.89
N HIS A 84 6.54 4.08 -7.72
CA HIS A 84 7.17 4.99 -8.68
C HIS A 84 6.32 5.22 -9.94
N LEU A 85 5.39 4.32 -10.25
CA LEU A 85 4.47 4.42 -11.38
C LEU A 85 3.12 5.09 -11.03
N THR A 86 2.98 5.57 -9.79
CA THR A 86 1.78 6.19 -9.23
C THR A 86 2.02 7.63 -8.82
#